data_AF-A0A848VA74-F1
#
_entry.id   AF-A0A848VA74-F1
#
_cell.length_a   1.000
_cell.length_b   1.000
_cell.length_c   1.000
_cell.angle_alpha   90.00
_cell.angle_beta   90.00
_cell.angle_gamma   90.00
#
_symmetry.space_group_name_H-M   'P 1'
#
loop_
_entity.id
_entity.type
_entity.pdbx_description
1 polymer ?
#
loop_
_entity_poly.entity_id
_entity_poly.type
_entity_poly.pdbx_seq_one_letter_code
_entity_poly.pdbx_strand_id
1 'polypeptide(L)'
;MRFGLMPVIDIVIAVAILMSIVVGFARGFVKEGMSIASLLVAIWAAFNLGDQAGSLSADWLSSPGMQLWFGRALVFVTVLAVGGLLAWGIGRLVRLSVLSGMDRGLGMIFGFLRGVLLGGVFVIGGQYASFDQDDWWRESRAIPHLAQVADWLRVMAPKGMEFLQTPAPAPIELNGPPEQET
;
A
#
# COMPACT_ATOMS: atom_id res chain seq x y z
N MET A 1 -42.51 7.34 -12.24
CA MET A 1 -42.16 6.19 -11.38
C MET A 1 -40.67 6.26 -11.06
N ARG A 2 -40.29 6.86 -9.92
CA ARG A 2 -38.91 6.77 -9.39
C ARG A 2 -38.77 5.37 -8.84
N PHE A 3 -38.11 4.48 -9.57
CA PHE A 3 -37.68 3.21 -8.99
C PHE A 3 -36.81 3.54 -7.78
N GLY A 4 -37.23 3.09 -6.59
CA GLY A 4 -36.43 3.15 -5.36
C GLY A 4 -35.24 2.20 -5.40
N LEU A 5 -34.46 2.26 -6.48
CA LEU A 5 -33.22 1.55 -6.66
C LEU A 5 -32.17 2.30 -5.84
N MET A 6 -31.39 1.53 -5.08
CA MET A 6 -30.14 2.04 -4.50
C MET A 6 -29.36 2.78 -5.59
N PRO A 7 -28.84 3.99 -5.33
CA PRO A 7 -27.97 4.70 -6.25
C PRO A 7 -26.97 3.75 -6.89
N VAL A 8 -26.76 3.83 -8.21
CA VAL A 8 -25.88 2.91 -8.95
C VAL A 8 -24.51 2.81 -8.27
N ILE A 9 -24.05 3.91 -7.70
CA ILE A 9 -22.81 3.95 -6.94
C ILE A 9 -22.80 3.04 -5.70
N ASP A 10 -23.91 2.90 -4.98
CA ASP A 10 -24.00 2.00 -3.81
C ASP A 10 -23.82 0.54 -4.25
N ILE A 11 -24.38 0.18 -5.42
CA ILE A 11 -24.20 -1.15 -6.03
C ILE A 11 -22.73 -1.36 -6.43
N VAL A 12 -22.12 -0.37 -7.08
CA VAL A 12 -20.71 -0.42 -7.50
C VAL A 12 -19.80 -0.60 -6.28
N ILE A 13 -20.01 0.17 -5.21
CA ILE A 13 -19.25 0.07 -3.96
C ILE A 13 -19.44 -1.31 -3.32
N ALA A 14 -20.69 -1.79 -3.22
CA ALA A 14 -20.98 -3.09 -2.64
C ALA A 14 -20.30 -4.22 -3.43
N VAL A 15 -20.35 -4.18 -4.76
CA VAL A 15 -19.67 -5.14 -5.64
C VAL A 15 -18.15 -5.07 -5.48
N ALA A 16 -17.57 -3.87 -5.39
CA ALA A 16 -16.13 -3.70 -5.19
C ALA A 16 -15.66 -4.28 -3.85
N ILE A 17 -16.39 -4.03 -2.76
CA ILE A 17 -16.11 -4.59 -1.44
C ILE A 17 -16.27 -6.11 -1.47
N LEU A 18 -17.37 -6.62 -2.03
CA LEU A 18 -17.62 -8.06 -2.15
C LEU A 18 -16.52 -8.75 -2.96
N MET A 19 -16.09 -8.17 -4.07
CA MET A 19 -14.98 -8.68 -4.87
C MET A 19 -13.69 -8.71 -4.06
N SER A 20 -13.42 -7.67 -3.25
CA SER A 20 -12.25 -7.65 -2.36
C SER A 20 -12.32 -8.75 -1.29
N ILE A 21 -13.49 -9.02 -0.72
CA ILE A 21 -13.71 -10.15 0.22
C ILE A 21 -13.44 -11.49 -0.47
N VAL A 22 -14.02 -11.71 -1.66
CA VAL A 22 -13.86 -12.96 -2.42
C VAL A 22 -12.39 -13.17 -2.80
N VAL A 23 -11.70 -12.12 -3.24
CA VAL A 23 -10.26 -12.17 -3.52
C VAL A 23 -9.46 -12.49 -2.25
N GLY A 24 -9.80 -11.87 -1.11
CA GLY A 24 -9.18 -12.15 0.18
C GLY A 24 -9.37 -13.60 0.63
N PHE A 25 -10.59 -14.14 0.48
CA PHE A 25 -10.89 -15.55 0.71
C PHE A 25 -10.08 -16.48 -0.20
N ALA A 26 -10.03 -16.18 -1.50
CA ALA A 26 -9.36 -17.01 -2.50
C ALA A 26 -7.83 -17.01 -2.32
N ARG A 27 -7.26 -15.88 -1.90
CA ARG A 27 -5.81 -15.74 -1.65
C ARG A 27 -5.38 -16.25 -0.29
N GLY A 28 -6.21 -16.07 0.74
CA GLY A 28 -5.86 -16.33 2.13
C GLY A 28 -5.07 -15.19 2.78
N PHE A 29 -5.20 -15.04 4.09
CA PHE A 29 -4.53 -13.98 4.86
C PHE A 29 -3.00 -14.07 4.76
N VAL A 30 -2.43 -15.27 4.87
CA VAL A 30 -0.98 -15.47 4.83
C VAL A 30 -0.38 -14.97 3.52
N LYS A 31 -1.04 -15.27 2.39
CA LYS A 31 -0.55 -14.81 1.09
C LYS A 31 -0.62 -13.30 0.96
N GLU A 32 -1.69 -12.69 1.48
CA GLU A 32 -1.87 -11.25 1.44
C GLU A 32 -0.86 -10.53 2.38
N GLY A 33 -0.63 -11.07 3.58
CA GLY A 33 0.40 -10.58 4.51
C GLY A 33 1.82 -10.70 3.93
N MET A 34 2.15 -11.82 3.29
CA MET A 34 3.42 -12.00 2.58
C MET A 34 3.56 -11.02 1.40
N SER A 35 2.46 -10.70 0.71
CA SER A 35 2.46 -9.69 -0.36
C SER A 35 2.81 -8.31 0.17
N ILE A 36 2.26 -7.91 1.33
CA ILE A 36 2.57 -6.62 1.95
C ILE A 36 3.99 -6.61 2.49
N ALA A 37 4.42 -7.68 3.17
CA ALA A 37 5.77 -7.80 3.70
C ALA A 37 6.82 -7.73 2.58
N SER A 38 6.62 -8.49 1.50
CA SER A 38 7.52 -8.46 0.33
C SER A 38 7.53 -7.08 -0.35
N LEU A 39 6.39 -6.38 -0.40
CA LEU A 39 6.33 -5.01 -0.91
C LEU A 39 7.15 -4.05 -0.04
N LEU A 40 7.01 -4.10 1.29
CA LEU A 40 7.78 -3.25 2.20
C LEU A 40 9.29 -3.51 2.07
N VAL A 41 9.69 -4.78 2.03
CA VAL A 41 11.09 -5.18 1.82
C VAL A 41 11.58 -4.73 0.44
N ALA A 42 10.76 -4.84 -0.62
CA ALA A 42 11.11 -4.40 -1.96
C ALA A 42 11.32 -2.88 -2.04
N ILE A 43 10.45 -2.10 -1.40
CA ILE A 43 10.59 -0.64 -1.32
C ILE A 43 11.89 -0.29 -0.58
N TRP A 44 12.09 -0.84 0.61
CA TRP A 44 13.30 -0.60 1.40
C TRP A 44 14.56 -0.98 0.62
N ALA A 45 14.59 -2.18 0.01
CA ALA A 45 15.73 -2.64 -0.78
C ALA A 45 15.97 -1.76 -2.00
N ALA A 46 14.92 -1.33 -2.70
CA ALA A 46 15.05 -0.43 -3.85
C ALA A 46 15.70 0.89 -3.46
N PHE A 47 15.29 1.50 -2.34
CA PHE A 47 15.89 2.76 -1.90
C PHE A 47 17.35 2.62 -1.44
N ASN A 48 17.73 1.48 -0.85
CA ASN A 48 19.08 1.25 -0.32
C ASN A 48 20.07 0.69 -1.38
N LEU A 49 19.60 -0.17 -2.28
CA LEU A 49 20.44 -0.89 -3.25
C LEU A 49 20.27 -0.39 -4.68
N GLY A 50 19.28 0.48 -4.94
CA GLY A 50 18.96 0.94 -6.28
C GLY A 50 20.08 1.72 -6.97
N ASP A 51 20.91 2.44 -6.20
CA ASP A 51 22.08 3.14 -6.74
C ASP A 51 23.13 2.16 -7.29
N GLN A 52 23.49 1.15 -6.48
CA GLN A 52 24.44 0.10 -6.87
C GLN A 52 23.93 -0.68 -8.08
N ALA A 53 22.65 -1.06 -8.08
CA ALA A 53 22.02 -1.77 -9.19
C ALA A 53 21.90 -0.91 -10.46
N GLY A 54 21.85 0.42 -10.32
CA GLY A 54 21.78 1.36 -11.44
C GLY A 54 23.02 1.32 -12.32
N SER A 55 24.19 1.04 -11.74
CA SER A 55 25.46 0.92 -12.47
C SER A 55 25.45 -0.14 -13.58
N LEU A 56 24.60 -1.18 -13.45
CA LEU A 56 24.40 -2.21 -14.48
C LEU A 56 23.85 -1.64 -15.79
N SER A 57 23.28 -0.44 -15.75
CA SER A 57 22.74 0.26 -16.93
C SER A 57 23.69 1.30 -17.53
N ALA A 58 24.91 1.42 -17.00
CA ALA A 58 25.86 2.45 -17.42
C ALA A 58 26.19 2.40 -18.93
N ASP A 59 26.20 1.21 -19.53
CA ASP A 59 26.55 1.02 -20.94
C ASP A 59 25.51 1.57 -21.93
N TRP A 60 24.25 1.73 -21.51
CA TRP A 60 23.15 2.14 -22.40
C TRP A 60 22.30 3.32 -21.88
N LEU A 61 22.46 3.74 -20.62
CA LEU A 61 21.79 4.90 -20.04
C LEU A 61 22.86 5.93 -19.65
N SER A 62 22.87 7.11 -20.28
CA SER A 62 23.85 8.16 -19.96
C SER A 62 23.43 9.07 -18.80
N SER A 63 22.14 9.10 -18.44
CA SER A 63 21.63 9.98 -17.37
C SER A 63 21.74 9.29 -16.00
N PRO A 64 22.47 9.87 -15.03
CA PRO A 64 22.59 9.29 -13.68
C PRO A 64 21.24 9.11 -12.97
N GLY A 65 20.31 10.06 -13.15
CA GLY A 65 18.97 9.96 -12.58
C GLY A 65 18.18 8.79 -13.17
N MET A 66 18.33 8.53 -14.48
CA MET A 66 17.66 7.42 -15.14
C MET A 66 18.26 6.07 -14.72
N GLN A 67 19.58 5.99 -14.55
CA GLN A 67 20.26 4.81 -14.01
C GLN A 67 19.78 4.47 -12.60
N LEU A 68 19.67 5.48 -11.71
CA LEU A 68 19.16 5.29 -10.35
C LEU A 68 17.74 4.73 -10.34
N TRP A 69 16.83 5.31 -11.12
CA TRP A 69 15.45 4.83 -11.20
C TRP A 69 15.35 3.44 -11.84
N PHE A 70 16.20 3.14 -12.83
CA PHE A 70 16.34 1.81 -13.38
C PHE A 70 16.76 0.79 -12.31
N GLY A 71 17.82 1.09 -11.55
CA GLY A 71 18.30 0.20 -10.50
C GLY A 71 17.28 -0.01 -9.38
N ARG A 72 16.57 1.05 -8.98
CA ARG A 72 15.44 0.96 -8.03
C ARG A 72 14.35 0.03 -8.55
N ALA A 73 13.94 0.20 -9.81
CA ALA A 73 12.92 -0.65 -10.42
C ALA A 73 13.38 -2.11 -10.53
N LEU A 74 14.63 -2.34 -10.92
CA LEU A 74 15.23 -3.67 -11.04
C LEU A 74 15.24 -4.40 -9.70
N VAL A 75 15.74 -3.76 -8.65
CA VAL A 75 15.77 -4.32 -7.28
C VAL A 75 14.36 -4.59 -6.80
N PHE A 76 13.45 -3.62 -6.96
CA PHE A 76 12.05 -3.76 -6.55
C PHE A 76 11.39 -4.99 -7.18
N VAL A 77 11.47 -5.14 -8.50
CA VAL A 77 10.89 -6.28 -9.23
C VAL A 77 11.54 -7.59 -8.80
N THR A 78 12.86 -7.61 -8.62
CA THR A 78 13.59 -8.82 -8.19
C THR A 78 13.13 -9.28 -6.81
N VAL A 79 13.03 -8.36 -5.84
CA VAL A 79 12.58 -8.69 -4.49
C VAL A 79 11.12 -9.14 -4.48
N LEU A 80 10.25 -8.48 -5.25
CA LEU A 80 8.85 -8.93 -5.40
C LEU A 80 8.74 -10.32 -6.02
N ALA A 81 9.57 -10.64 -7.02
CA ALA A 81 9.57 -11.96 -7.66
C ALA A 81 9.96 -13.06 -6.65
N VAL A 82 11.03 -12.84 -5.89
CA VAL A 82 11.47 -13.76 -4.83
C VAL A 82 10.43 -13.87 -3.71
N GLY A 83 9.92 -12.74 -3.23
CA GLY A 83 8.88 -12.70 -2.20
C GLY A 83 7.59 -13.39 -2.64
N GLY A 84 7.19 -13.23 -3.91
CA GLY A 84 6.05 -13.92 -4.51
C GLY A 84 6.25 -15.43 -4.58
N LEU A 85 7.46 -15.90 -4.91
CA LEU A 85 7.80 -17.32 -4.92
C LEU A 85 7.72 -17.93 -3.51
N LEU A 86 8.27 -17.22 -2.51
CA LEU A 86 8.18 -17.62 -1.10
C LEU A 86 6.72 -17.67 -0.62
N ALA A 87 5.93 -16.64 -0.95
CA ALA A 87 4.50 -16.59 -0.62
C ALA A 87 3.72 -17.73 -1.28
N TRP A 88 4.08 -18.11 -2.51
CA TRP A 88 3.49 -19.27 -3.18
C TRP A 88 3.81 -20.58 -2.45
N GLY A 89 5.07 -20.80 -2.05
CA GLY A 89 5.51 -21.98 -1.30
C GLY A 89 4.83 -22.09 0.06
N ILE A 90 4.88 -21.03 0.87
CA ILE A 90 4.22 -20.97 2.19
C ILE A 90 2.70 -21.15 2.05
N GLY A 91 2.09 -20.50 1.06
CA GLY A 91 0.66 -20.66 0.78
C GLY A 91 0.28 -22.08 0.37
N ARG A 92 1.22 -22.91 -0.11
CA ARG A 92 0.98 -24.34 -0.34
C ARG A 92 0.99 -25.12 0.97
N LEU A 93 1.92 -24.83 1.87
CA LEU A 93 2.01 -25.45 3.19
C LEU A 93 0.77 -25.18 4.04
N VAL A 94 0.32 -23.92 4.08
CA VAL A 94 -0.90 -23.53 4.82
C VAL A 94 -2.13 -24.28 4.30
N ARG A 95 -2.24 -24.44 2.97
CA ARG A 95 -3.35 -25.18 2.35
C ARG A 95 -3.37 -26.67 2.67
N LEU A 96 -2.23 -27.25 3.03
CA LEU A 96 -2.14 -28.65 3.46
C LEU A 96 -2.40 -28.82 4.96
N SER A 97 -2.45 -27.72 5.71
CA SER A 97 -2.69 -27.73 7.15
C SER A 97 -4.19 -27.61 7.49
N VAL A 98 -4.54 -28.05 8.70
CA VAL A 98 -5.89 -27.83 9.29
C VAL A 98 -6.22 -26.33 9.42
N LEU A 99 -5.20 -25.46 9.45
CA LEU A 99 -5.38 -24.00 9.53
C LEU A 99 -5.87 -23.36 8.22
N SER A 100 -5.98 -24.10 7.11
CA SER A 100 -6.40 -23.52 5.83
C SER A 100 -7.77 -22.84 5.88
N GLY A 101 -8.69 -23.31 6.74
CA GLY A 101 -9.99 -22.66 6.92
C GLY A 101 -9.87 -21.29 7.60
N MET A 102 -9.06 -21.22 8.66
CA MET A 102 -8.82 -19.98 9.41
C MET A 102 -8.05 -18.95 8.56
N ASP A 103 -7.06 -19.39 7.78
CA ASP A 103 -6.34 -18.52 6.83
C ASP A 103 -7.28 -17.83 5.82
N ARG A 104 -8.23 -18.57 5.27
CA ARG A 104 -9.26 -18.02 4.36
C ARG A 104 -10.26 -17.13 5.08
N GLY A 105 -10.63 -17.49 6.31
CA GLY A 105 -11.49 -16.68 7.18
C GLY A 105 -10.90 -15.30 7.47
N LEU A 106 -9.65 -15.27 7.91
CA LEU A 106 -8.88 -14.03 8.09
C LEU A 106 -8.69 -13.29 6.76
N GLY A 107 -8.53 -14.03 5.65
CA GLY A 107 -8.47 -13.47 4.31
C GLY A 107 -9.73 -12.69 3.94
N MET A 108 -10.93 -13.17 4.31
CA MET A 108 -12.18 -12.43 4.11
C MET A 108 -12.22 -11.12 4.90
N ILE A 109 -11.82 -11.16 6.17
CA ILE A 109 -11.79 -9.97 7.04
C ILE A 109 -10.80 -8.95 6.45
N PHE A 110 -9.61 -9.40 6.06
CA PHE A 110 -8.63 -8.54 5.41
C PHE A 110 -9.16 -7.97 4.09
N GLY A 111 -9.81 -8.80 3.26
CA GLY A 111 -10.43 -8.38 2.00
C GLY A 111 -11.52 -7.33 2.20
N PHE A 112 -12.34 -7.46 3.24
CA PHE A 112 -13.34 -6.47 3.64
C PHE A 112 -12.68 -5.16 4.05
N LEU A 113 -11.73 -5.19 4.98
CA LEU A 113 -10.99 -4.01 5.44
C LEU A 113 -10.32 -3.28 4.27
N ARG A 114 -9.67 -4.03 3.37
CA ARG A 114 -9.08 -3.48 2.14
C ARG A 114 -10.12 -2.83 1.25
N GLY A 115 -11.27 -3.48 1.05
CA GLY A 115 -12.36 -2.93 0.25
C GLY A 115 -12.88 -1.61 0.80
N VAL A 116 -13.07 -1.54 2.12
CA VAL A 116 -13.49 -0.32 2.83
C VAL A 116 -12.43 0.78 2.73
N LEU A 117 -11.15 0.45 2.92
CA LEU A 117 -10.04 1.40 2.77
C LEU A 117 -9.97 1.96 1.35
N LEU A 118 -10.06 1.10 0.33
CA LEU A 118 -10.09 1.53 -1.07
C LEU A 118 -11.34 2.38 -1.38
N GLY A 119 -12.47 2.08 -0.76
CA GLY A 119 -13.67 2.92 -0.80
C GLY A 119 -13.44 4.31 -0.21
N GLY A 120 -12.72 4.43 0.91
CA GLY A 120 -12.30 5.72 1.46
C GLY A 120 -11.40 6.50 0.50
N VAL A 121 -10.41 5.84 -0.11
CA VAL A 121 -9.54 6.47 -1.13
C VAL A 121 -10.36 6.94 -2.34
N PHE A 122 -11.34 6.14 -2.79
CA PHE A 122 -12.27 6.54 -3.84
C PHE A 122 -13.06 7.78 -3.45
N VAL A 123 -13.53 7.88 -2.21
CA VAL A 123 -14.24 9.08 -1.72
C VAL A 123 -13.35 10.31 -1.75
N ILE A 124 -12.08 10.18 -1.33
CA ILE A 124 -11.10 11.28 -1.42
C ILE A 124 -10.96 11.74 -2.87
N GLY A 125 -10.73 10.80 -3.80
CA GLY A 125 -10.60 11.11 -5.22
C GLY A 125 -11.84 11.74 -5.84
N GLY A 126 -13.03 11.23 -5.48
CA GLY A 126 -14.30 11.77 -5.98
C GLY A 126 -14.59 13.20 -5.50
N GLN A 127 -14.24 13.53 -4.25
CA GLN A 127 -14.33 14.91 -3.76
C GLN A 127 -13.35 15.85 -4.48
N TYR A 128 -12.12 15.39 -4.78
CA TYR A 128 -11.21 16.15 -5.63
C TYR A 128 -11.74 16.36 -7.05
N ALA A 129 -12.56 15.43 -7.56
CA ALA A 129 -13.24 15.53 -8.84
C ALA A 129 -14.59 16.29 -8.79
N SER A 130 -14.96 16.85 -7.63
CA SER A 130 -16.23 17.56 -7.41
C SER A 130 -17.51 16.71 -7.61
N PHE A 131 -17.41 15.39 -7.45
CA PHE A 131 -18.58 14.49 -7.52
C PHE A 131 -19.58 14.71 -6.37
N ASP A 132 -19.17 15.39 -5.30
CA ASP A 132 -20.02 15.76 -4.17
C ASP A 132 -21.18 16.70 -4.53
N GLN A 133 -21.12 17.33 -5.70
CA GLN A 133 -22.18 18.19 -6.24
C GLN A 133 -23.25 17.42 -7.02
N ASP A 134 -22.97 16.18 -7.41
CA ASP A 134 -23.87 15.37 -8.23
C ASP A 134 -24.94 14.64 -7.39
N ASP A 135 -26.13 14.47 -7.97
CA ASP A 135 -27.25 13.82 -7.28
C ASP A 135 -26.96 12.34 -6.95
N TRP A 136 -26.28 11.61 -7.84
CA TRP A 136 -25.95 10.21 -7.61
C TRP A 136 -25.00 9.99 -6.41
N TRP A 137 -24.19 11.00 -6.08
CA TRP A 137 -23.30 11.00 -4.92
C TRP A 137 -24.05 11.38 -3.65
N ARG A 138 -24.86 12.44 -3.69
CA ARG A 138 -25.62 12.94 -2.53
C ARG A 138 -26.71 11.99 -2.06
N GLU A 139 -27.31 11.24 -2.98
CA GLU A 139 -28.33 10.24 -2.66
C GLU A 139 -27.75 8.92 -2.12
N SER A 140 -26.42 8.70 -2.22
CA SER A 140 -25.73 7.47 -1.80
C SER A 140 -25.79 7.25 -0.30
N ARG A 141 -26.10 6.02 0.11
CA ARG A 141 -26.04 5.59 1.52
C ARG A 141 -24.64 5.14 1.93
N ALA A 142 -23.85 4.60 1.01
CA ALA A 142 -22.52 4.08 1.32
C ALA A 142 -21.49 5.20 1.48
N ILE A 143 -21.59 6.28 0.70
CA ILE A 143 -20.61 7.36 0.68
C ILE A 143 -20.41 8.04 2.04
N PRO A 144 -21.46 8.40 2.81
CA PRO A 144 -21.27 8.99 4.14
C PRO A 144 -20.46 8.10 5.10
N HIS A 145 -20.59 6.78 5.01
CA HIS A 145 -19.80 5.85 5.83
C HIS A 145 -18.35 5.75 5.35
N LEU A 146 -18.12 5.70 4.04
CA LEU A 146 -16.77 5.72 3.47
C LEU A 146 -16.07 7.07 3.64
N ALA A 147 -16.82 8.17 3.74
CA ALA A 147 -16.29 9.49 4.05
C ALA A 147 -15.62 9.53 5.44
N GLN A 148 -16.15 8.82 6.43
CA GLN A 148 -15.48 8.70 7.74
C GLN A 148 -14.11 8.02 7.62
N VAL A 149 -14.02 7.00 6.75
CA VAL A 149 -12.75 6.32 6.44
C VAL A 149 -11.81 7.26 5.69
N ALA A 150 -12.32 8.03 4.73
CA ALA A 150 -11.58 9.05 4.00
C ALA A 150 -10.99 10.12 4.94
N ASP A 151 -11.77 10.59 5.91
CA ASP A 151 -11.32 11.59 6.88
C ASP A 151 -10.25 11.02 7.81
N TRP A 152 -10.42 9.78 8.28
CA TRP A 152 -9.37 9.07 9.01
C TRP A 152 -8.08 8.93 8.19
N LEU A 153 -8.19 8.58 6.90
CA LEU A 153 -7.04 8.49 5.99
C LEU A 153 -6.33 9.84 5.81
N ARG A 154 -7.08 10.96 5.71
CA ARG A 154 -6.50 12.31 5.60
C ARG A 154 -5.72 12.72 6.85
N VAL A 155 -6.14 12.27 8.02
CA VAL A 155 -5.41 12.53 9.27
C VAL A 155 -4.17 11.64 9.39
N MET A 156 -4.25 10.39 8.92
CA MET A 156 -3.16 9.42 9.08
C MET A 156 -2.06 9.58 8.02
N ALA A 157 -2.42 9.89 6.77
CA ALA A 157 -1.47 9.96 5.66
C ALA A 157 -0.31 10.96 5.89
N PRO A 158 -0.53 12.18 6.40
CA PRO A 158 0.56 13.13 6.67
C PRO A 158 1.53 12.65 7.74
N LYS A 159 1.02 11.99 8.80
CA LYS A 159 1.85 11.45 9.89
C LYS A 159 2.87 10.45 9.36
N GLY A 160 2.46 9.60 8.41
CA GLY A 160 3.37 8.67 7.74
C GLY A 160 4.49 9.37 6.99
N MET A 161 4.21 10.51 6.34
CA MET A 161 5.22 11.30 5.63
C MET A 161 6.22 11.97 6.58
N GLU A 162 5.74 12.43 7.74
CA GLU A 162 6.60 13.04 8.77
C GLU A 162 7.64 12.05 9.29
N PHE A 163 7.26 10.80 9.56
CA PHE A 163 8.20 9.74 9.97
C PHE A 163 9.31 9.47 8.95
N LEU A 164 9.05 9.69 7.66
CA LEU A 164 10.03 9.50 6.59
C LEU A 164 10.94 10.72 6.40
N GLN A 165 10.54 11.89 6.90
CA GLN A 165 11.26 13.14 6.73
C GLN A 165 12.06 13.56 7.97
N THR A 166 11.86 12.92 9.14
CA THR A 166 12.63 13.19 10.35
C THR A 166 14.14 12.99 10.07
N PRO A 167 14.95 14.07 10.07
CA PRO A 167 16.39 13.97 9.83
C PRO A 167 17.05 13.15 10.94
N ALA A 168 18.08 12.36 10.60
CA ALA A 168 18.91 11.71 11.61
C ALA A 168 19.43 12.76 12.61
N PRO A 169 19.41 12.50 13.93
CA PRO A 169 19.89 13.47 14.91
C PRO A 169 21.31 13.90 14.56
N ALA A 170 21.58 15.20 14.63
CA ALA A 170 22.89 15.76 14.32
C ALA A 170 23.97 14.99 15.10
N PRO A 171 25.14 14.71 14.49
CA PRO A 171 26.25 14.12 15.22
C PRO A 171 26.47 14.92 16.50
N ILE A 172 26.55 14.22 17.64
CA ILE A 172 26.90 14.89 18.89
C ILE A 172 28.29 15.49 18.66
N GLU A 173 28.35 16.81 18.50
CA GLU A 173 29.61 17.55 18.55
C GLU A 173 30.15 17.36 19.96
N LEU A 174 31.03 16.37 20.11
CA LEU A 174 31.88 16.25 21.26
C LEU A 174 32.79 17.46 21.21
N ASN A 175 32.41 18.53 21.94
CA ASN A 175 33.27 19.69 22.14
C ASN A 175 34.64 19.16 22.56
N GLY A 176 35.61 19.28 21.65
CA GLY A 176 36.98 18.88 21.92
C GLY A 176 37.50 19.65 23.13
N PRO A 177 38.40 19.07 23.93
CA PRO A 177 39.00 19.79 25.04
C PRO A 177 39.63 21.09 24.51
N PRO A 178 39.51 22.21 25.24
CA PRO A 178 39.99 23.51 24.76
C PRO A 178 41.47 23.39 24.42
N GLU A 179 41.82 23.74 23.18
CA GLU A 179 43.20 23.82 22.73
C GLU A 179 43.93 24.81 23.65
N GLN A 180 44.90 24.31 24.41
CA GLN A 180 45.75 25.17 25.22
C GLN A 180 46.67 25.92 24.26
N GLU A 181 46.39 27.20 24.02
CA GLU A 181 47.28 28.12 23.33
C GLU A 181 48.63 28.15 24.07
N THR A 182 49.69 27.75 23.36
CA THR A 182 51.10 27.90 23.77
C THR A 182 51.74 29.08 23.08
#